data_AF-A0A0A9ETV1-F1
#
_entry.id   AF-A0A0A9ETV1-F1
#
_cell.length_a   1.000
_cell.length_b   1.000
_cell.length_c   1.000
_cell.angle_alpha   90.00
_cell.angle_beta   90.00
_cell.angle_gamma   90.00
#
_symmetry.space_group_name_H-M   'P 1'
#
loop_
_entity.id
_entity.type
_entity.pdbx_description
1 polymer ?
#
loop_
_entity_poly.entity_id
_entity_poly.type
_entity_poly.pdbx_seq_one_letter_code
_entity_poly.pdbx_strand_id
1 'polypeptide(L)' 'MCAYTGSNGVPACASSDLLTKTFRGDWGLDGYVSSDCDAVAIMRDAQRYAPTPEDTPSPSRSRPGWT' A
#
# COMPACT_ATOMS: atom_id res chain seq x y z
N MET A 1 1.53 -6.50 6.86
CA MET A 1 2.70 -5.63 6.64
C MET A 1 2.97 -5.59 5.14
N CYS A 2 3.06 -4.43 4.49
CA CYS A 2 3.56 -4.32 3.10
C CYS A 2 5.06 -4.05 3.12
N ALA A 3 5.81 -4.65 2.20
CA ALA A 3 7.27 -4.60 2.16
C ALA A 3 7.82 -3.29 1.58
N TYR A 4 9.10 -3.01 1.82
CA TYR A 4 9.85 -1.93 1.15
C TYR A 4 9.97 -2.13 -0.35
N THR A 5 10.03 -3.38 -0.82
CA THR A 5 10.31 -3.68 -2.21
C THR A 5 9.13 -3.36 -3.11
N GLY A 6 9.42 -3.02 -4.36
CA GLY A 6 8.44 -2.94 -5.42
C GLY A 6 8.54 -4.13 -6.37
N SER A 7 7.43 -4.50 -6.98
CA SER A 7 7.38 -5.45 -8.09
C SER A 7 6.85 -4.73 -9.33
N ASN A 8 7.47 -4.98 -10.49
CA ASN A 8 7.08 -4.36 -11.77
C ASN A 8 7.03 -2.81 -11.72
N GLY A 9 7.92 -2.19 -10.93
CA GLY A 9 7.98 -0.73 -10.77
C GLY A 9 6.94 -0.14 -9.81
N VAL A 10 6.12 -0.97 -9.16
CA VAL A 10 5.12 -0.54 -8.18
C VAL A 10 5.52 -0.99 -6.78
N PRO A 11 5.70 -0.07 -5.81
CA PRO A 11 5.95 -0.43 -4.43
C PRO A 11 4.84 -1.31 -3.84
N ALA A 12 5.20 -2.28 -2.98
CA ALA A 12 4.20 -3.19 -2.40
C ALA A 12 3.12 -2.45 -1.59
N CYS A 13 3.46 -1.34 -0.94
CA CYS A 13 2.51 -0.51 -0.19
C CYS A 13 1.58 0.34 -1.07
N ALA A 14 1.86 0.45 -2.38
CA ALA A 14 1.06 1.19 -3.36
C ALA A 14 0.32 0.27 -4.36
N SER A 15 0.56 -1.04 -4.32
CA SER A 15 0.03 -1.98 -5.31
C SER A 15 -1.44 -2.34 -5.06
N SER A 16 -2.34 -1.89 -5.94
CA SER A 16 -3.76 -2.26 -5.90
C SER A 16 -4.00 -3.75 -6.20
N ASP A 17 -3.18 -4.35 -7.07
CA ASP A 17 -3.24 -5.77 -7.38
C ASP A 17 -2.96 -6.62 -6.14
N LEU A 18 -1.94 -6.25 -5.35
CA LEU A 18 -1.65 -6.97 -4.10
C LEU A 18 -2.67 -6.65 -3.01
N LEU A 19 -2.89 -5.37 -2.71
CA LEU A 19 -3.65 -4.96 -1.53
C LEU A 19 -5.17 -5.14 -1.69
N THR A 20 -5.70 -4.88 -2.89
CA THR A 20 -7.15 -4.92 -3.12
C THR A 20 -7.56 -6.19 -3.82
N LYS A 21 -6.96 -6.53 -4.96
CA LYS A 21 -7.38 -7.72 -5.72
C LYS A 21 -7.02 -9.01 -4.98
N THR A 22 -5.76 -9.20 -4.60
CA THR A 22 -5.33 -10.43 -3.95
C THR A 22 -5.69 -10.48 -2.47
N PHE A 23 -5.20 -9.55 -1.64
CA PHE A 23 -5.38 -9.66 -0.19
C PHE A 23 -6.84 -9.52 0.22
N ARG A 24 -7.56 -8.49 -0.27
CA ARG A 24 -8.97 -8.28 0.10
C ARG A 24 -9.93 -9.11 -0.74
N GLY A 25 -9.70 -9.22 -2.05
CA GLY A 25 -10.56 -9.97 -2.95
C GLY A 25 -10.34 -11.48 -2.83
N ASP A 26 -9.24 -11.98 -3.37
CA ASP A 26 -8.99 -13.42 -3.50
C ASP A 26 -8.83 -14.12 -2.14
N TRP A 27 -8.18 -13.45 -1.17
CA TRP A 27 -7.87 -14.04 0.13
C TRP A 27 -8.84 -13.62 1.24
N GLY A 28 -9.71 -12.63 1.01
CA GLY A 28 -10.71 -12.20 1.99
C GLY A 28 -10.14 -11.55 3.26
N LEU A 29 -9.01 -10.83 3.17
CA LEU A 29 -8.45 -10.11 4.31
C LEU A 29 -9.31 -8.90 4.69
N ASP A 30 -10.13 -9.05 5.73
CA ASP A 30 -10.97 -7.97 6.30
C ASP A 30 -10.26 -7.10 7.37
N GLY A 31 -8.96 -7.33 7.55
CA GLY A 31 -8.13 -6.64 8.52
C GLY A 31 -7.57 -5.30 8.02
N TYR A 32 -6.41 -4.95 8.56
CA TYR A 32 -5.62 -3.81 8.10
C TYR A 32 -4.26 -4.29 7.61
N VAL A 33 -3.71 -3.56 6.64
CA VAL A 33 -2.33 -3.75 6.21
C VAL A 33 -1.51 -2.62 6.80
N SER A 34 -0.61 -2.93 7.72
CA SER A 34 0.40 -1.96 8.16
C SER A 34 1.50 -1.83 7.11
N SER A 35 2.13 -0.66 7.01
CA SER A 35 3.40 -0.54 6.29
C SER A 35 4.55 -1.10 7.10
N ASP A 36 5.60 -1.56 6.42
CA ASP A 36 6.92 -1.69 7.07
C ASP A 36 7.40 -0.33 7.61
N CYS A 37 8.33 -0.35 8.56
CA CYS A 37 8.84 0.86 9.23
C CYS A 37 9.36 1.87 8.20
N ASP A 38 8.68 3.00 8.02
CA ASP A 38 9.01 4.02 7.01
C ASP A 38 8.88 3.59 5.55
N ALA A 39 8.28 2.43 5.24
CA ALA A 39 8.09 2.01 3.85
C ALA A 39 7.30 3.04 3.04
N VAL A 40 6.35 3.75 3.67
CA VAL A 40 5.65 4.87 3.04
C VAL A 40 6.60 6.01 2.70
N ALA A 41 7.44 6.47 3.64
CA ALA A 41 8.41 7.53 3.38
C ALA A 41 9.44 7.12 2.30
N ILE A 42 9.92 5.88 2.36
CA ILE A 42 10.91 5.32 1.42
C ILE A 42 10.41 5.32 -0.03
N MET A 43 9.10 5.11 -0.25
CA MET A 43 8.50 5.22 -1.59
C MET A 43 8.77 6.58 -2.22
N ARG A 44 8.75 7.66 -1.43
CA ARG A 44 9.04 9.02 -1.89
C ARG A 44 10.54 9.32 -1.88
N ASP A 45 11.21 9.05 -0.76
CA ASP A 45 12.56 9.56 -0.50
C ASP A 45 13.62 8.85 -1.34
N ALA A 46 13.53 7.52 -1.42
CA ALA A 46 14.51 6.69 -2.10
C ALA A 46 14.00 6.21 -3.46
N GLN A 47 12.72 5.79 -3.53
CA GLN A 47 12.17 5.17 -4.74
C GLN A 47 11.57 6.20 -5.72
N ARG A 48 11.40 7.46 -5.30
CA ARG A 48 10.88 8.55 -6.13
C ARG A 48 9.53 8.24 -6.79
N TYR A 49 8.71 7.43 -6.11
CA TYR A 49 7.42 6.97 -6.61
C TYR A 49 6.33 8.05 -6.51
N ALA A 50 6.38 8.88 -5.47
CA ALA A 50 5.47 10.00 -5.28
C ALA A 50 6.26 11.32 -5.18
N PRO A 51 5.76 12.44 -5.74
CA PRO A 51 6.48 13.71 -5.72
C PRO A 51 6.37 14.43 -4.36
N THR A 52 5.24 14.30 -3.67
CA THR A 52 4.99 14.89 -2.36
C THR A 52 4.62 13.82 -1.32
N PRO A 53 4.79 14.10 -0.02
CA PRO A 53 4.30 13.22 1.04
C PRO A 53 2.80 12.94 0.95
N GLU A 54 2.00 13.95 0.59
CA GLU A 54 0.54 13.85 0.48
C GLU A 54 0.10 12.95 -0.68
N ASP A 55 0.89 12.89 -1.75
CA ASP A 55 0.67 12.00 -2.89
C ASP A 55 1.10 10.55 -2.62
N THR A 56 1.73 10.29 -1.47
CA THR A 56 2.25 8.95 -1.15
C THR A 56 1.13 8.08 -0.60
N PRO A 57 0.73 7.00 -1.31
CA PRO A 57 -0.39 6.18 -0.89
C PRO A 57 -0.08 5.43 0.41
N SER A 58 -1.01 5.49 1.36
CA SER A 58 -0.95 4.71 2.60
C SER A 58 -1.74 3.40 2.43
N PRO A 59 -1.22 2.25 2.90
CA PRO A 59 -1.99 1.00 2.89
C PRO A 59 -3.24 1.17 3.77
N SER A 60 -4.40 1.22 3.13
CA SER A 60 -5.65 1.61 3.80
C SER A 60 -6.31 0.47 4.58
N ARG A 61 -7.31 0.83 5.39
CA ARG A 61 -8.36 -0.08 5.88
C ARG A 61 -9.61 0.17 5.05
N SER A 62 -10.10 -0.82 4.31
CA SER A 62 -11.40 -0.72 3.65
C SER A 62 -12.48 -1.30 4.58
N ARG A 63 -13.47 -0.49 4.96
CA ARG A 63 -14.82 -1.00 5.19
C ARG A 63 -15.80 -0.28 4.28
N PRO A 64 -16.64 -1.00 3.51
CA PRO A 64 -17.85 -0.45 2.94
C PRO A 64 -18.91 -0.35 4.04
N GLY A 65 -19.54 0.81 4.21
CA GLY A 65 -20.73 0.93 5.06
C GLY A 65 -20.81 2.12 6.03
N TRP A 66 -20.03 3.19 5.86
CA TRP A 66 -20.39 4.50 6.42
C TRP A 66 -20.55 5.48 5.26
N THR A 67 -21.78 5.98 5.11
CA THR A 67 -22.18 7.07 4.23
C THR A 67 -21.35 8.32 4.45
#